data_AF-J5RH04-F1
#
_entry.id   AF-J5RH04-F1
#
_cell.length_a   1.000
_cell.length_b   1.000
_cell.length_c   1.000
_cell.angle_alpha   90.00
_cell.angle_beta   90.00
_cell.angle_gamma   90.00
#
_symmetry.space_group_name_H-M   'P 1'
#
loop_
_entity.id
_entity.type
_entity.pdbx_description
1 polymer ?
#
loop_
_entity_poly.entity_id
_entity_poly.type
_entity_poly.pdbx_seq_one_letter_code
_entity_poly.pdbx_strand_id
1 'polypeptide(L)'
;MTNKLLVSLKVLIIQLNPQIGQIDQTIKRTWSILDKVTKSSTYVKPDIILFPEFALTGYSFHSRKDILPHVTGKDEGPSFQLAKSISEKFQCYTIIGYPEKADEQKLYNSALVMNPQGKRIFNYRKTFLYDTEEKWNCEENSEGFQVFPMNFPKRAKLPDEDTFERDVTLKTSIGICMDLSPYKFKAPFNHFEFATFCVDNDVELVLCPMAWLSSTSVTDKQIQNNVLLLESAKNKIALSLKEQGLPLIGSQGEYQLKIGDSQRTSPVPSDDCTGEYKYMDVPDMSNVNYWILRFFPFLYYKRRSQWFRDTSLVENILTRSKMPRDHEYYKNGKHKEEAMGVLNSKGVTKDALLEKTFLGASLRQPWKFEGKNVVLAVANRCGTEDGTTIFAGSSGVYKFNGREVEDPKGSEDSPLDSLNESVELLGNLGKGLEGAILRDVQFEVLR
;
A
#
# COMPACT_ATOMS: atom_id res chain seq x y z
N MET A 1 7.63 -31.42 -7.41
CA MET A 1 8.76 -30.64 -6.85
C MET A 1 8.47 -29.19 -7.17
N THR A 2 8.39 -28.33 -6.16
CA THR A 2 8.22 -26.89 -6.34
C THR A 2 9.55 -26.31 -6.82
N ASN A 3 9.56 -25.70 -7.99
CA ASN A 3 10.76 -25.12 -8.58
C ASN A 3 10.91 -23.67 -8.10
N LYS A 4 12.07 -23.37 -7.52
CA LYS A 4 12.44 -22.01 -7.14
C LYS A 4 12.77 -21.19 -8.38
N LEU A 5 12.16 -20.02 -8.51
CA LEU A 5 12.36 -19.10 -9.61
C LEU A 5 12.84 -17.76 -9.06
N LEU A 6 14.01 -17.30 -9.50
CA LEU A 6 14.52 -15.98 -9.17
C LEU A 6 13.85 -14.95 -10.08
N VAL A 7 13.38 -13.85 -9.50
CA VAL A 7 12.67 -12.76 -10.19
C VAL A 7 13.42 -11.44 -9.99
N SER A 8 13.53 -10.62 -11.03
CA SER A 8 14.04 -9.24 -10.99
C SER A 8 12.98 -8.30 -11.56
N LEU A 9 12.50 -7.36 -10.76
CA LEU A 9 11.52 -6.35 -11.16
C LEU A 9 12.06 -4.94 -10.95
N LYS A 10 11.95 -4.10 -11.98
CA LYS A 10 12.22 -2.66 -11.87
C LYS A 10 10.95 -1.93 -11.49
N VAL A 11 10.87 -1.51 -10.23
CA VAL A 11 9.71 -0.87 -9.62
C VAL A 11 9.93 0.64 -9.54
N LEU A 12 9.13 1.40 -10.28
CA LEU A 12 9.07 2.86 -10.19
C LEU A 12 7.88 3.29 -9.35
N ILE A 13 8.11 4.14 -8.38
CA ILE A 13 7.03 4.80 -7.62
C ILE A 13 7.09 6.29 -7.89
N ILE A 14 5.93 6.88 -8.15
CA ILE A 14 5.75 8.33 -8.27
C ILE A 14 5.07 8.85 -7.02
N GLN A 15 5.65 9.89 -6.42
CA GLN A 15 5.08 10.62 -5.29
C GLN A 15 4.65 12.02 -5.76
N LEU A 16 3.38 12.35 -5.54
CA LEU A 16 2.77 13.60 -5.97
C LEU A 16 2.12 14.33 -4.80
N ASN A 17 1.94 15.63 -4.97
CA ASN A 17 1.10 16.47 -4.13
C ASN A 17 -0.05 17.04 -4.98
N PRO A 18 -1.06 16.21 -5.34
CA PRO A 18 -2.20 16.69 -6.11
C PRO A 18 -3.07 17.62 -5.24
N GLN A 19 -3.63 18.66 -5.83
CA GLN A 19 -4.59 19.52 -5.13
C GLN A 19 -5.91 19.50 -5.90
N ILE A 20 -7.04 19.62 -5.18
CA ILE A 20 -8.37 19.66 -5.79
C ILE A 20 -8.44 20.79 -6.83
N GLY A 21 -8.97 20.47 -8.01
CA GLY A 21 -9.06 21.41 -9.14
C GLY A 21 -7.77 21.59 -9.96
N GLN A 22 -6.69 20.85 -9.66
CA GLN A 22 -5.40 20.96 -10.37
C GLN A 22 -5.02 19.73 -11.21
N ILE A 23 -6.01 19.02 -11.80
CA ILE A 23 -5.77 17.79 -12.57
C ILE A 23 -4.74 18.03 -13.69
N ASP A 24 -4.96 19.00 -14.58
CA ASP A 24 -4.07 19.26 -15.72
C ASP A 24 -2.65 19.67 -15.29
N GLN A 25 -2.54 20.44 -14.21
CA GLN A 25 -1.25 20.86 -13.66
C GLN A 25 -0.51 19.65 -13.10
N THR A 26 -1.21 18.78 -12.37
CA THR A 26 -0.64 17.55 -11.82
C THR A 26 -0.21 16.57 -12.93
N ILE A 27 -0.96 16.47 -14.02
CA ILE A 27 -0.57 15.71 -15.22
C ILE A 27 0.72 16.28 -15.83
N LYS A 28 0.82 17.61 -15.98
CA LYS A 28 2.05 18.26 -16.49
C LYS A 28 3.26 17.99 -15.58
N ARG A 29 3.09 18.09 -14.26
CA ARG A 29 4.16 17.76 -13.29
C ARG A 29 4.54 16.28 -13.37
N THR A 30 3.56 15.38 -13.51
CA THR A 30 3.81 13.94 -13.70
C THR A 30 4.68 13.68 -14.93
N TRP A 31 4.35 14.26 -16.09
CA TRP A 31 5.18 14.11 -17.28
C TRP A 31 6.58 14.73 -17.12
N SER A 32 6.69 15.85 -16.40
CA SER A 32 7.97 16.48 -16.05
C SER A 32 8.85 15.58 -15.17
N ILE A 33 8.24 14.90 -14.18
CA ILE A 33 8.94 13.90 -13.35
C ILE A 33 9.42 12.75 -14.24
N LEU A 34 8.54 12.16 -15.05
CA LEU A 34 8.88 11.02 -15.91
C LEU A 34 9.98 11.37 -16.93
N ASP A 35 9.95 12.56 -17.52
CA ASP A 35 11.02 13.06 -18.39
C ASP A 35 12.37 13.13 -17.65
N LYS A 36 12.40 13.69 -16.44
CA LYS A 36 13.63 13.72 -15.63
C LYS A 36 14.09 12.32 -15.20
N VAL A 37 13.16 11.41 -14.88
CA VAL A 37 13.48 10.01 -14.56
C VAL A 37 14.24 9.37 -15.73
N THR A 38 13.77 9.55 -16.97
CA THR A 38 14.44 8.97 -18.15
C THR A 38 15.81 9.57 -18.44
N LYS A 39 16.11 10.76 -17.91
CA LYS A 39 17.40 11.45 -18.07
C LYS A 39 18.39 11.14 -16.94
N SER A 40 17.99 10.36 -15.94
CA SER A 40 18.91 9.94 -14.88
C SER A 40 19.99 9.00 -15.42
N SER A 41 21.22 9.14 -14.95
CA SER A 41 22.38 8.36 -15.38
C SER A 41 22.26 6.85 -15.15
N THR A 42 21.48 6.46 -14.14
CA THR A 42 21.25 5.07 -13.72
C THR A 42 19.83 4.60 -14.07
N TYR A 43 19.16 5.31 -14.97
CA TYR A 43 17.83 4.94 -15.43
C TYR A 43 17.82 3.57 -16.11
N VAL A 44 16.84 2.77 -15.71
CA VAL A 44 16.46 1.54 -16.40
C VAL A 44 14.95 1.56 -16.64
N LYS A 45 14.49 0.98 -17.73
CA LYS A 45 13.06 0.92 -18.05
C LYS A 45 12.30 0.18 -16.95
N PRO A 46 11.29 0.78 -16.30
CA PRO A 46 10.50 0.10 -15.29
C PRO A 46 9.67 -1.03 -15.90
N ASP A 47 9.39 -2.05 -15.10
CA ASP A 47 8.41 -3.09 -15.42
C ASP A 47 7.03 -2.73 -14.85
N ILE A 48 7.01 -1.91 -13.80
CA ILE A 48 5.80 -1.43 -13.12
C ILE A 48 6.00 0.02 -12.63
N ILE A 49 4.96 0.84 -12.79
CA ILE A 49 4.88 2.20 -12.26
C ILE A 49 3.66 2.31 -11.34
N LEU A 50 3.86 2.72 -10.08
CA LEU A 50 2.81 2.88 -9.09
C LEU A 50 2.64 4.36 -8.70
N PHE A 51 1.39 4.82 -8.71
CA PHE A 51 0.99 6.15 -8.28
C PHE A 51 0.18 6.10 -6.96
N PRO A 52 0.03 7.25 -6.27
CA PRO A 52 -0.72 7.32 -5.03
C PRO A 52 -2.23 7.14 -5.19
N GLU A 53 -2.91 7.09 -4.05
CA GLU A 53 -4.36 7.22 -3.95
C GLU A 53 -4.79 8.61 -4.45
N PHE A 54 -5.82 8.66 -5.29
CA PHE A 54 -6.35 9.90 -5.88
C PHE A 54 -5.24 10.80 -6.49
N ALA A 55 -4.33 10.17 -7.24
CA ALA A 55 -3.06 10.73 -7.66
C ALA A 55 -3.14 12.05 -8.44
N LEU A 56 -4.26 12.34 -9.10
CA LEU A 56 -4.46 13.54 -9.91
C LEU A 56 -5.46 14.55 -9.33
N THR A 57 -6.28 14.13 -8.36
CA THR A 57 -7.52 14.84 -8.03
C THR A 57 -7.48 15.60 -6.71
N GLY A 58 -6.50 15.33 -5.84
CA GLY A 58 -6.59 15.69 -4.43
C GLY A 58 -7.48 14.69 -3.66
N TYR A 59 -7.54 14.80 -2.33
CA TYR A 59 -8.13 13.76 -1.48
C TYR A 59 -9.31 14.24 -0.63
N SER A 60 -9.16 15.36 0.09
CA SER A 60 -10.13 15.86 1.07
C SER A 60 -11.38 16.50 0.45
N PHE A 61 -12.21 15.68 -0.22
CA PHE A 61 -13.52 16.09 -0.69
C PHE A 61 -14.52 16.13 0.48
N HIS A 62 -15.30 17.21 0.58
CA HIS A 62 -16.18 17.49 1.72
C HIS A 62 -17.65 17.16 1.46
N SER A 63 -18.01 16.87 0.21
CA SER A 63 -19.35 16.48 -0.17
C SER A 63 -19.33 15.70 -1.48
N ARG A 64 -20.42 14.97 -1.74
CA ARG A 64 -20.64 14.32 -3.04
C ARG A 64 -20.60 15.33 -4.19
N LYS A 65 -21.11 16.54 -3.98
CA LYS A 65 -21.11 17.61 -4.99
C LYS A 65 -19.69 18.01 -5.39
N ASP A 66 -18.77 18.04 -4.42
CA ASP A 66 -17.39 18.48 -4.66
C ASP A 66 -16.58 17.46 -5.46
N ILE A 67 -16.84 16.16 -5.28
CA ILE A 67 -16.10 15.10 -5.98
C ILE A 67 -16.67 14.79 -7.37
N LEU A 68 -17.96 15.03 -7.62
CA LEU A 68 -18.63 14.70 -8.89
C LEU A 68 -17.97 15.26 -10.17
N PRO A 69 -17.35 16.46 -10.17
CA PRO A 69 -16.61 16.95 -11.33
C PRO A 69 -15.31 16.18 -11.63
N HIS A 70 -14.84 15.37 -10.69
CA HIS A 70 -13.55 14.68 -10.74
C HIS A 70 -13.68 13.17 -10.94
N VAL A 71 -14.87 12.60 -10.74
CA VAL A 71 -15.12 11.16 -10.92
C VAL A 71 -15.14 10.78 -12.39
N THR A 72 -14.67 9.58 -12.69
CA THR A 72 -14.64 9.02 -14.05
C THR A 72 -15.04 7.56 -14.04
N GLY A 73 -15.59 7.03 -15.13
CA GLY A 73 -15.66 5.58 -15.32
C GLY A 73 -14.27 4.95 -15.36
N LYS A 74 -14.19 3.65 -15.04
CA LYS A 74 -12.92 2.91 -14.92
C LYS A 74 -12.10 2.79 -16.21
N ASP A 75 -12.72 3.05 -17.36
CA ASP A 75 -12.14 2.92 -18.71
C ASP A 75 -12.06 4.27 -19.44
N GLU A 76 -12.21 5.39 -18.71
CA GLU A 76 -12.28 6.74 -19.28
C GLU A 76 -11.64 7.80 -18.37
N GLY A 77 -11.53 9.03 -18.88
CA GLY A 77 -11.09 10.19 -18.11
C GLY A 77 -9.58 10.30 -17.87
N PRO A 78 -9.14 11.34 -17.14
CA PRO A 78 -7.73 11.76 -17.13
C PRO A 78 -6.78 10.70 -16.53
N SER A 79 -7.16 10.04 -15.44
CA SER A 79 -6.33 9.00 -14.81
C SER A 79 -6.15 7.78 -15.70
N PHE A 80 -7.21 7.32 -16.38
CA PHE A 80 -7.14 6.22 -17.33
C PHE A 80 -6.24 6.57 -18.52
N GLN A 81 -6.42 7.75 -19.12
CA GLN A 81 -5.64 8.18 -20.29
C GLN A 81 -4.16 8.37 -19.94
N LEU A 82 -3.87 8.93 -18.75
CA LEU A 82 -2.49 9.03 -18.26
C LEU A 82 -1.86 7.65 -18.08
N ALA A 83 -2.54 6.72 -17.39
CA ALA A 83 -2.02 5.38 -17.18
C ALA A 83 -1.80 4.61 -18.49
N LYS A 84 -2.75 4.74 -19.44
CA LYS A 84 -2.64 4.17 -20.80
C LYS A 84 -1.39 4.70 -21.51
N SER A 85 -1.26 6.02 -21.57
CA SER A 85 -0.14 6.69 -22.24
C SER A 85 1.21 6.32 -21.62
N ILE A 86 1.28 6.22 -20.30
CA ILE A 86 2.49 5.80 -19.59
C ILE A 86 2.80 4.33 -19.88
N SER A 87 1.82 3.44 -19.76
CA SER A 87 2.04 2.01 -20.01
C SER A 87 2.51 1.72 -21.44
N GLU A 88 1.92 2.38 -22.43
CA GLU A 88 2.33 2.25 -23.85
C GLU A 88 3.73 2.83 -24.09
N LYS A 89 4.04 4.00 -23.50
CA LYS A 89 5.35 4.65 -23.66
C LYS A 89 6.48 3.86 -23.03
N PHE A 90 6.26 3.34 -21.83
CA PHE A 90 7.30 2.64 -21.04
C PHE A 90 7.24 1.12 -21.17
N GLN A 91 6.24 0.58 -21.89
CA GLN A 91 6.01 -0.86 -22.04
C GLN A 91 6.04 -1.56 -20.67
N CYS A 92 5.22 -1.06 -19.75
CA CYS A 92 5.19 -1.46 -18.35
C CYS A 92 3.75 -1.52 -17.84
N TYR A 93 3.55 -2.12 -16.67
CA TYR A 93 2.29 -1.94 -15.95
C TYR A 93 2.22 -0.54 -15.34
N THR A 94 1.03 0.05 -15.28
CA THR A 94 0.79 1.32 -14.56
C THR A 94 -0.43 1.19 -13.67
N ILE A 95 -0.28 1.56 -12.40
CA ILE A 95 -1.32 1.52 -11.39
C ILE A 95 -1.52 2.93 -10.86
N ILE A 96 -2.76 3.41 -10.86
CA ILE A 96 -3.09 4.78 -10.42
C ILE A 96 -4.40 4.83 -9.64
N GLY A 97 -4.35 5.51 -8.48
CA GLY A 97 -5.53 5.79 -7.67
C GLY A 97 -6.37 6.92 -8.26
N TYR A 98 -7.69 6.75 -8.31
CA TYR A 98 -8.63 7.71 -8.88
C TYR A 98 -10.04 7.57 -8.27
N PRO A 99 -10.85 8.64 -8.25
CA PRO A 99 -12.25 8.57 -7.87
C PRO A 99 -13.09 7.96 -9.00
N GLU A 100 -13.66 6.78 -8.77
CA GLU A 100 -14.44 6.05 -9.76
C GLU A 100 -15.93 6.37 -9.63
N LYS A 101 -16.59 6.56 -10.77
CA LYS A 101 -18.04 6.47 -10.90
C LYS A 101 -18.40 5.17 -11.62
N ALA A 102 -18.94 4.20 -10.90
CA ALA A 102 -19.29 2.90 -11.48
C ALA A 102 -20.62 2.93 -12.24
N ASP A 103 -21.58 3.69 -11.71
CA ASP A 103 -22.89 4.00 -12.29
C ASP A 103 -23.34 5.39 -11.81
N GLU A 104 -24.57 5.82 -12.10
CA GLU A 104 -25.05 7.16 -11.71
C GLU A 104 -25.00 7.43 -10.19
N GLN A 105 -25.09 6.38 -9.36
CA GLN A 105 -25.24 6.49 -7.92
C GLN A 105 -23.99 6.05 -7.15
N LYS A 106 -23.21 5.09 -7.65
CA LYS A 106 -22.11 4.49 -6.88
C LYS A 106 -20.77 5.11 -7.20
N LEU A 107 -20.15 5.67 -6.16
CA LEU A 107 -18.80 6.23 -6.20
C LEU A 107 -17.87 5.37 -5.37
N TYR A 108 -16.64 5.21 -5.85
CA TYR A 108 -15.62 4.43 -5.18
C TYR A 108 -14.28 5.17 -5.16
N ASN A 109 -13.50 4.86 -4.14
CA ASN A 109 -12.08 5.12 -4.15
C ASN A 109 -11.39 3.91 -4.79
N SER A 110 -10.71 4.10 -5.92
CA SER A 110 -10.31 2.99 -6.79
C SER A 110 -8.86 3.10 -7.26
N ALA A 111 -8.30 1.96 -7.66
CA ALA A 111 -7.01 1.87 -8.36
C ALA A 111 -7.15 1.02 -9.62
N LEU A 112 -6.93 1.62 -10.78
CA LEU A 112 -6.94 0.90 -12.07
C LEU A 112 -5.55 0.36 -12.38
N VAL A 113 -5.49 -0.77 -13.08
CA VAL A 113 -4.24 -1.41 -13.52
C VAL A 113 -4.23 -1.51 -15.04
N MET A 114 -3.27 -0.84 -15.65
CA MET A 114 -3.00 -0.85 -17.07
C MET A 114 -1.82 -1.78 -17.36
N ASN A 115 -1.94 -2.61 -18.41
CA ASN A 115 -0.84 -3.47 -18.87
C ASN A 115 0.04 -2.77 -19.92
N PRO A 116 1.20 -3.35 -20.29
CA PRO A 116 2.12 -2.75 -21.27
C PRO A 116 1.51 -2.43 -22.65
N GLN A 117 0.40 -3.07 -23.01
CA GLN A 117 -0.32 -2.83 -24.27
C GLN A 117 -1.34 -1.69 -24.16
N GLY A 118 -1.39 -0.97 -23.03
CA GLY A 118 -2.37 0.10 -22.82
C GLY A 118 -3.80 -0.42 -22.66
N LYS A 119 -3.97 -1.66 -22.17
CA LYS A 119 -5.26 -2.27 -21.83
C LYS A 119 -5.41 -2.36 -20.31
N ARG A 120 -6.56 -1.91 -19.78
CA ARG A 120 -6.90 -2.13 -18.37
C ARG A 120 -7.16 -3.61 -18.14
N ILE A 121 -6.41 -4.20 -17.22
CA ILE A 121 -6.54 -5.62 -16.83
C ILE A 121 -7.21 -5.80 -15.49
N PHE A 122 -7.22 -4.77 -14.64
CA PHE A 122 -7.82 -4.84 -13.30
C PHE A 122 -8.32 -3.46 -12.85
N ASN A 123 -9.26 -3.45 -11.91
CA ASN A 123 -9.72 -2.25 -11.21
C ASN A 123 -10.09 -2.65 -9.79
N TYR A 124 -9.27 -2.26 -8.83
CA TYR A 124 -9.49 -2.50 -7.42
C TYR A 124 -10.26 -1.32 -6.81
N ARG A 125 -11.15 -1.60 -5.86
CA ARG A 125 -11.85 -0.59 -5.06
C ARG A 125 -11.40 -0.73 -3.61
N LYS A 126 -11.24 0.39 -2.92
CA LYS A 126 -10.86 0.47 -1.51
C LYS A 126 -11.88 -0.31 -0.69
N THR A 127 -11.37 -1.16 0.19
CA THR A 127 -12.18 -2.11 0.95
C THR A 127 -12.53 -1.50 2.29
N PHE A 128 -11.57 -0.95 3.01
CA PHE A 128 -11.80 -0.22 4.26
C PHE A 128 -11.74 1.28 4.00
N LEU A 129 -12.85 1.96 4.27
CA LEU A 129 -12.98 3.40 4.06
C LEU A 129 -12.46 4.19 5.27
N TYR A 130 -11.98 5.41 5.01
CA TYR A 130 -11.60 6.38 6.05
C TYR A 130 -12.70 7.44 6.18
N ASP A 131 -12.63 8.25 7.24
CA ASP A 131 -13.65 9.27 7.57
C ASP A 131 -13.89 10.27 6.41
N THR A 132 -12.89 10.51 5.56
CA THR A 132 -13.02 11.38 4.37
C THR A 132 -13.98 10.79 3.34
N GLU A 133 -13.93 9.49 3.08
CA GLU A 133 -14.77 8.78 2.11
C GLU A 133 -16.27 8.83 2.45
N GLU A 134 -16.61 8.86 3.75
CA GLU A 134 -18.00 8.96 4.20
C GLU A 134 -18.67 10.27 3.73
N LYS A 135 -17.92 11.38 3.68
CA LYS A 135 -18.43 12.72 3.35
C LYS A 135 -19.02 12.83 1.94
N TRP A 136 -18.58 11.98 1.02
CA TRP A 136 -19.01 12.00 -0.38
C TRP A 136 -19.71 10.73 -0.84
N ASN A 137 -20.14 9.90 0.12
CA ASN A 137 -20.86 8.66 -0.11
C ASN A 137 -20.07 7.66 -0.98
N CYS A 138 -18.80 7.45 -0.61
CA CYS A 138 -18.04 6.31 -1.14
C CYS A 138 -18.67 4.99 -0.68
N GLU A 139 -18.66 4.01 -1.56
CA GLU A 139 -19.04 2.63 -1.26
C GLU A 139 -17.80 1.80 -0.92
N GLU A 140 -17.96 0.82 -0.03
CA GLU A 140 -16.95 -0.22 0.22
C GLU A 140 -16.87 -1.19 -0.98
N ASN A 141 -15.72 -1.83 -1.16
CA ASN A 141 -15.58 -2.87 -2.17
C ASN A 141 -16.42 -4.11 -1.80
N SER A 142 -17.46 -4.39 -2.58
CA SER A 142 -18.32 -5.57 -2.39
C SER A 142 -17.60 -6.91 -2.58
N GLU A 143 -16.41 -6.91 -3.20
CA GLU A 143 -15.56 -8.10 -3.33
C GLU A 143 -14.60 -8.31 -2.16
N GLY A 144 -14.47 -7.32 -1.26
CA GLY A 144 -13.46 -7.32 -0.22
C GLY A 144 -12.05 -7.20 -0.81
N PHE A 145 -11.04 -7.70 -0.09
CA PHE A 145 -9.69 -7.79 -0.64
C PHE A 145 -9.61 -8.78 -1.81
N GLN A 146 -8.78 -8.48 -2.81
CA GLN A 146 -8.72 -9.23 -4.06
C GLN A 146 -7.27 -9.54 -4.47
N VAL A 147 -7.07 -10.69 -5.12
CA VAL A 147 -5.82 -11.07 -5.77
C VAL A 147 -6.05 -11.14 -7.28
N PHE A 148 -5.08 -10.69 -8.07
CA PHE A 148 -5.10 -10.79 -9.53
C PHE A 148 -3.71 -11.14 -10.07
N PRO A 149 -3.62 -11.81 -11.22
CA PRO A 149 -2.34 -12.16 -11.82
C PRO A 149 -1.73 -10.97 -12.59
N MET A 150 -0.41 -10.82 -12.51
CA MET A 150 0.37 -9.94 -13.37
C MET A 150 1.46 -10.74 -14.09
N ASN A 151 1.41 -10.76 -15.42
CA ASN A 151 2.40 -11.48 -16.23
C ASN A 151 3.57 -10.55 -16.59
N PHE A 152 4.77 -10.93 -16.19
CA PHE A 152 6.02 -10.22 -16.43
C PHE A 152 6.92 -11.03 -17.36
N PRO A 153 7.04 -10.63 -18.64
CA PRO A 153 7.88 -11.34 -19.59
C PRO A 153 9.36 -11.05 -19.34
N LYS A 154 10.21 -12.08 -19.45
CA LYS A 154 11.67 -11.97 -19.27
C LYS A 154 12.08 -11.27 -17.98
N ARG A 155 11.47 -11.71 -16.87
CA ARG A 155 11.75 -11.20 -15.51
C ARG A 155 12.14 -12.28 -14.53
N ALA A 156 12.26 -13.53 -15.00
CA ALA A 156 12.58 -14.67 -14.18
C ALA A 156 13.72 -15.50 -14.74
N LYS A 157 14.36 -16.28 -13.85
CA LYS A 157 15.36 -17.30 -14.19
C LYS A 157 15.39 -18.42 -13.16
N LEU A 158 15.88 -19.58 -13.53
CA LEU A 158 16.27 -20.62 -12.58
C LEU A 158 17.56 -20.22 -11.84
N PRO A 159 17.84 -20.76 -10.64
CA PRO A 159 19.02 -20.38 -9.86
C PRO A 159 20.37 -20.63 -10.57
N ASP A 160 20.41 -21.61 -11.47
CA ASP A 160 21.57 -22.01 -12.27
C ASP A 160 21.71 -21.27 -13.60
N GLU A 161 20.76 -20.40 -13.95
CA GLU A 161 20.81 -19.56 -15.15
C GLU A 161 21.45 -18.19 -14.86
N ASP A 162 22.18 -17.64 -15.84
CA ASP A 162 22.83 -16.34 -15.68
C ASP A 162 21.89 -15.15 -15.91
N THR A 163 20.94 -15.26 -16.85
CA THR A 163 20.10 -14.16 -17.34
C THR A 163 18.61 -14.36 -17.09
N PHE A 164 17.88 -13.25 -16.85
CA PHE A 164 16.42 -13.26 -16.65
C PHE A 164 15.65 -13.30 -17.98
N GLU A 165 15.55 -14.48 -18.61
CA GLU A 165 14.86 -14.66 -19.91
C GLU A 165 13.51 -15.40 -19.80
N ARG A 166 13.12 -15.84 -18.61
CA ARG A 166 11.83 -16.53 -18.39
C ARG A 166 10.72 -15.55 -18.04
N ASP A 167 9.51 -15.90 -18.46
CA ASP A 167 8.29 -15.22 -18.05
C ASP A 167 7.87 -15.68 -16.66
N VAL A 168 7.24 -14.79 -15.90
CA VAL A 168 6.67 -15.12 -14.59
C VAL A 168 5.32 -14.41 -14.42
N THR A 169 4.31 -15.16 -13.99
CA THR A 169 3.05 -14.57 -13.53
C THR A 169 3.08 -14.50 -12.02
N LEU A 170 3.01 -13.29 -11.47
CA LEU A 170 2.99 -13.05 -10.02
C LEU A 170 1.56 -12.90 -9.52
N LYS A 171 1.29 -13.44 -8.33
CA LYS A 171 0.05 -13.15 -7.58
C LYS A 171 0.16 -11.77 -6.95
N THR A 172 -0.72 -10.85 -7.34
CA THR A 172 -0.68 -9.45 -6.91
C THR A 172 -1.92 -9.08 -6.13
N SER A 173 -1.76 -8.26 -5.09
CA SER A 173 -2.86 -7.62 -4.35
C SER A 173 -2.65 -6.11 -4.30
N ILE A 174 -3.74 -5.36 -4.33
CA ILE A 174 -3.75 -3.92 -4.08
C ILE A 174 -4.43 -3.67 -2.74
N GLY A 175 -3.83 -2.80 -1.92
CA GLY A 175 -4.44 -2.26 -0.70
C GLY A 175 -4.34 -0.74 -0.69
N ILE A 176 -5.47 -0.04 -0.68
CA ILE A 176 -5.50 1.42 -0.69
C ILE A 176 -5.52 1.93 0.75
N CYS A 177 -4.42 2.54 1.20
CA CYS A 177 -4.27 3.25 2.47
C CYS A 177 -4.92 2.53 3.67
N MET A 178 -6.15 2.94 4.03
CA MET A 178 -6.93 2.42 5.16
C MET A 178 -7.22 0.91 5.10
N ASP A 179 -7.07 0.27 3.94
CA ASP A 179 -7.07 -1.20 3.83
C ASP A 179 -6.06 -1.87 4.79
N LEU A 180 -4.95 -1.20 5.11
CA LEU A 180 -3.94 -1.72 6.04
C LEU A 180 -4.37 -1.59 7.51
N SER A 181 -5.29 -0.69 7.82
CA SER A 181 -5.71 -0.38 9.18
C SER A 181 -6.70 -1.42 9.73
N PRO A 182 -6.85 -1.54 11.05
CA PRO A 182 -7.97 -2.26 11.61
C PRO A 182 -9.28 -1.65 11.13
N TYR A 183 -10.25 -2.49 10.76
CA TYR A 183 -11.49 -2.04 10.17
C TYR A 183 -12.20 -0.96 11.01
N LYS A 184 -12.50 0.19 10.38
CA LYS A 184 -13.09 1.40 11.00
C LYS A 184 -12.32 1.96 12.21
N PHE A 185 -11.04 1.59 12.37
CA PHE A 185 -10.26 1.79 13.60
C PHE A 185 -10.91 1.22 14.87
N LYS A 186 -11.80 0.24 14.73
CA LYS A 186 -12.56 -0.40 15.81
C LYS A 186 -12.23 -1.87 15.97
N ALA A 187 -11.85 -2.54 14.88
CA ALA A 187 -11.41 -3.93 14.97
C ALA A 187 -10.14 -4.06 15.84
N PRO A 188 -9.94 -5.20 16.52
CA PRO A 188 -8.71 -5.47 17.23
C PRO A 188 -7.47 -5.27 16.36
N PHE A 189 -6.47 -4.55 16.89
CA PHE A 189 -5.26 -4.19 16.14
C PHE A 189 -4.54 -5.42 15.58
N ASN A 190 -4.58 -6.53 16.31
CA ASN A 190 -3.88 -7.77 16.00
C ASN A 190 -4.54 -8.61 14.89
N HIS A 191 -5.63 -8.13 14.28
CA HIS A 191 -6.29 -8.81 13.15
C HIS A 191 -5.49 -8.71 11.84
N PHE A 192 -4.76 -7.62 11.63
CA PHE A 192 -3.92 -7.38 10.45
C PHE A 192 -4.62 -7.80 9.13
N GLU A 193 -5.86 -7.36 8.91
CA GLU A 193 -6.80 -7.98 7.98
C GLU A 193 -6.23 -8.11 6.57
N PHE A 194 -5.67 -7.03 6.02
CA PHE A 194 -5.10 -7.02 4.67
C PHE A 194 -3.81 -7.84 4.55
N ALA A 195 -2.88 -7.71 5.50
CA ALA A 195 -1.64 -8.48 5.47
C ALA A 195 -1.88 -9.98 5.67
N THR A 196 -2.82 -10.33 6.56
CA THR A 196 -3.27 -11.71 6.77
C THR A 196 -3.91 -12.26 5.50
N PHE A 197 -4.79 -11.49 4.84
CA PHE A 197 -5.32 -11.87 3.53
C PHE A 197 -4.22 -12.14 2.49
N CYS A 198 -3.18 -11.30 2.44
CA CYS A 198 -2.08 -11.47 1.51
C CYS A 198 -1.27 -12.75 1.79
N VAL A 199 -1.00 -13.07 3.07
CA VAL A 199 -0.35 -14.32 3.48
C VAL A 199 -1.25 -15.55 3.20
N ASP A 200 -2.55 -15.44 3.46
CA ASP A 200 -3.50 -16.53 3.22
C ASP A 200 -3.57 -16.93 1.74
N ASN A 201 -3.40 -15.97 0.83
CA ASN A 201 -3.53 -16.18 -0.61
C ASN A 201 -2.18 -16.34 -1.35
N ASP A 202 -1.07 -16.39 -0.60
CA ASP A 202 0.31 -16.42 -1.13
C ASP A 202 0.57 -15.29 -2.14
N VAL A 203 0.24 -14.06 -1.76
CA VAL A 203 0.54 -12.87 -2.57
C VAL A 203 2.05 -12.64 -2.60
N GLU A 204 2.58 -12.33 -3.78
CA GLU A 204 4.02 -12.18 -4.05
C GLU A 204 4.40 -10.72 -4.36
N LEU A 205 3.42 -9.92 -4.80
CA LEU A 205 3.55 -8.49 -5.04
C LEU A 205 2.37 -7.75 -4.40
N VAL A 206 2.67 -6.85 -3.46
CA VAL A 206 1.69 -5.99 -2.79
C VAL A 206 1.91 -4.55 -3.25
N LEU A 207 0.85 -3.92 -3.75
CA LEU A 207 0.88 -2.57 -4.28
C LEU A 207 -0.06 -1.68 -3.47
N CYS A 208 0.46 -0.62 -2.88
CA CYS A 208 -0.34 0.26 -2.01
C CYS A 208 -0.32 1.71 -2.48
N PRO A 209 -1.30 2.14 -3.28
CA PRO A 209 -1.64 3.55 -3.45
C PRO A 209 -2.15 4.11 -2.12
N MET A 210 -1.61 5.23 -1.64
CA MET A 210 -1.99 5.81 -0.36
C MET A 210 -2.12 7.33 -0.36
N ALA A 211 -3.04 7.81 0.48
CA ALA A 211 -3.16 9.16 1.01
C ALA A 211 -3.05 9.14 2.55
N TRP A 212 -1.95 8.58 3.04
CA TRP A 212 -1.68 8.36 4.45
C TRP A 212 -1.15 9.63 5.14
N LEU A 213 -1.70 9.92 6.32
CA LEU A 213 -1.44 11.14 7.08
C LEU A 213 -0.14 11.05 7.90
N SER A 214 0.57 12.17 8.00
CA SER A 214 1.50 12.42 9.09
C SER A 214 0.70 12.59 10.39
N SER A 215 1.25 12.13 11.51
CA SER A 215 0.65 12.31 12.84
C SER A 215 0.52 13.78 13.27
N THR A 216 1.18 14.70 12.56
CA THR A 216 1.01 16.16 12.75
C THR A 216 -0.38 16.66 12.32
N SER A 217 -1.14 15.84 11.57
CA SER A 217 -2.49 16.19 11.11
C SER A 217 -3.50 16.32 12.24
N VAL A 218 -4.48 17.20 12.06
CA VAL A 218 -5.59 17.38 13.01
C VAL A 218 -6.66 16.32 12.77
N THR A 219 -6.63 15.25 13.54
CA THR A 219 -7.61 14.14 13.46
C THR A 219 -8.56 14.05 14.66
N ASP A 220 -8.29 14.79 15.73
CA ASP A 220 -9.13 14.82 16.92
C ASP A 220 -10.51 15.44 16.62
N LYS A 221 -11.58 14.66 16.84
CA LYS A 221 -12.96 15.07 16.53
C LYS A 221 -13.47 16.20 17.41
N GLN A 222 -12.98 16.35 18.65
CA GLN A 222 -13.35 17.47 19.51
C GLN A 222 -12.74 18.78 19.01
N ILE A 223 -11.49 18.73 18.56
CA ILE A 223 -10.82 19.87 17.92
C ILE A 223 -11.53 20.24 16.62
N GLN A 224 -11.82 19.28 15.75
CA GLN A 224 -12.48 19.54 14.47
C GLN A 224 -13.88 20.15 14.61
N ASN A 225 -14.62 19.82 15.67
CA ASN A 225 -15.98 20.32 15.90
C ASN A 225 -16.03 21.65 16.68
N ASN A 226 -14.89 22.19 17.11
CA ASN A 226 -14.82 23.46 17.82
C ASN A 226 -14.04 24.50 17.01
N VAL A 227 -14.73 25.56 16.58
CA VAL A 227 -14.17 26.59 15.69
C VAL A 227 -12.88 27.22 16.25
N LEU A 228 -12.83 27.53 17.54
CA LEU A 228 -11.66 28.18 18.15
C LEU A 228 -10.47 27.21 18.27
N LEU A 229 -10.73 25.94 18.64
CA LEU A 229 -9.68 24.93 18.72
C LEU A 229 -9.14 24.57 17.32
N LEU A 230 -10.02 24.47 16.34
CA LEU A 230 -9.66 24.20 14.96
C LEU A 230 -8.79 25.32 14.37
N GLU A 231 -9.16 26.58 14.61
CA GLU A 231 -8.37 27.73 14.16
C GLU A 231 -6.97 27.74 14.81
N SER A 232 -6.89 27.44 16.10
CA SER A 232 -5.60 27.29 16.80
C SER A 232 -4.75 26.17 16.19
N ALA A 233 -5.35 25.01 15.89
CA ALA A 233 -4.66 23.88 15.31
C ALA A 233 -4.17 24.17 13.86
N LYS A 234 -4.98 24.84 13.04
CA LYS A 234 -4.59 25.31 11.70
C LYS A 234 -3.40 26.26 11.76
N ASN A 235 -3.40 27.19 12.72
CA ASN A 235 -2.29 28.13 12.92
C ASN A 235 -0.97 27.40 13.29
N LYS A 236 -1.04 26.32 14.08
CA LYS A 236 0.15 25.49 14.38
C LYS A 236 0.72 24.83 13.13
N ILE A 237 -0.14 24.25 12.29
CA ILE A 237 0.30 23.65 11.01
C ILE A 237 0.88 24.71 10.07
N ALA A 238 0.22 25.85 9.92
CA ALA A 238 0.70 26.94 9.09
C ALA A 238 2.07 27.46 9.54
N LEU A 239 2.29 27.58 10.85
CA LEU A 239 3.58 27.96 11.42
C LEU A 239 4.65 26.89 11.14
N SER A 240 4.34 25.61 11.37
CA SER A 240 5.26 24.50 11.11
C SER A 240 5.70 24.44 9.65
N LEU A 241 4.78 24.60 8.69
CA LEU A 241 5.11 24.66 7.27
C LEU A 241 5.95 25.89 6.92
N LYS A 242 5.63 27.05 7.50
CA LYS A 242 6.40 28.29 7.31
C LYS A 242 7.84 28.17 7.81
N GLU A 243 8.05 27.49 8.94
CA GLU A 243 9.40 27.21 9.48
C GLU A 243 10.23 26.33 8.54
N GLN A 244 9.58 25.47 7.75
CA GLN A 244 10.23 24.67 6.70
C GLN A 244 10.38 25.43 5.37
N GLY A 245 9.94 26.68 5.28
CA GLY A 245 9.96 27.47 4.04
C GLY A 245 8.93 27.01 2.99
N LEU A 246 7.87 26.31 3.41
CA LEU A 246 6.84 25.76 2.51
C LEU A 246 5.57 26.61 2.47
N PRO A 247 4.85 26.65 1.34
CA PRO A 247 3.48 27.16 1.31
C PRO A 247 2.54 26.21 2.07
N LEU A 248 1.33 26.69 2.39
CA LEU A 248 0.35 25.92 3.19
C LEU A 248 -0.04 24.58 2.55
N ILE A 249 0.02 24.47 1.22
CA ILE A 249 -0.27 23.24 0.47
C ILE A 249 0.92 22.25 0.43
N GLY A 250 2.08 22.62 0.97
CA GLY A 250 3.33 21.86 0.85
C GLY A 250 4.06 22.09 -0.49
N SER A 251 5.15 21.34 -0.73
CA SER A 251 5.95 21.50 -1.96
C SER A 251 5.23 20.94 -3.20
N GLN A 252 5.37 21.61 -4.34
CA GLN A 252 4.97 21.15 -5.67
C GLN A 252 6.01 21.60 -6.69
N GLY A 253 6.33 20.75 -7.66
CA GLY A 253 7.25 21.11 -8.77
C GLY A 253 8.74 20.98 -8.45
N GLU A 254 9.11 20.77 -7.19
CA GLU A 254 10.45 20.36 -6.77
C GLU A 254 10.49 18.82 -6.64
N TYR A 255 11.43 18.19 -7.34
CA TYR A 255 11.42 16.74 -7.51
C TYR A 255 12.64 16.07 -6.86
N GLN A 256 12.40 15.25 -5.85
CA GLN A 256 13.41 14.33 -5.35
C GLN A 256 13.45 13.07 -6.23
N LEU A 257 14.62 12.77 -6.79
CA LEU A 257 14.80 11.63 -7.71
C LEU A 257 15.81 10.64 -7.14
N LYS A 258 15.36 9.41 -6.87
CA LYS A 258 16.20 8.28 -6.43
C LYS A 258 16.10 7.17 -7.46
N ILE A 259 16.79 7.33 -8.59
CA ILE A 259 16.56 6.52 -9.80
C ILE A 259 17.69 5.52 -10.00
N GLY A 260 17.42 4.23 -9.77
CA GLY A 260 18.37 3.14 -10.03
C GLY A 260 19.56 3.06 -9.05
N ASP A 261 19.64 3.98 -8.09
CA ASP A 261 20.58 3.88 -6.99
C ASP A 261 20.20 2.73 -6.04
N SER A 262 21.18 2.29 -5.25
CA SER A 262 21.00 1.22 -4.25
C SER A 262 20.96 1.75 -2.81
N GLN A 263 20.73 3.05 -2.60
CA GLN A 263 20.65 3.61 -1.26
C GLN A 263 19.45 3.01 -0.52
N ARG A 264 19.74 2.30 0.56
CA ARG A 264 18.75 1.74 1.49
C ARG A 264 18.30 2.80 2.49
N THR A 265 17.08 2.66 2.98
CA THR A 265 16.62 3.47 4.12
C THR A 265 17.20 2.88 5.40
N SER A 266 17.81 3.71 6.24
CA SER A 266 18.36 3.25 7.52
C SER A 266 17.23 2.81 8.46
N PRO A 267 17.33 1.61 9.08
CA PRO A 267 16.45 1.21 10.17
C PRO A 267 16.58 2.17 11.37
N VAL A 268 15.45 2.65 11.88
CA VAL A 268 15.38 3.56 13.03
C VAL A 268 14.11 3.24 13.82
N PRO A 269 14.17 2.98 15.14
CA PRO A 269 12.98 2.80 15.96
C PRO A 269 12.18 4.11 16.02
N SER A 270 10.86 4.03 16.18
CA SER A 270 10.05 5.24 16.35
C SER A 270 10.33 5.90 17.70
N ASP A 271 10.50 7.21 17.70
CA ASP A 271 10.61 8.04 18.90
C ASP A 271 9.71 9.29 18.78
N ASP A 272 9.78 10.19 19.76
CA ASP A 272 8.97 11.42 19.79
C ASP A 272 9.29 12.39 18.64
N CYS A 273 10.46 12.25 18.00
CA CYS A 273 10.96 13.12 16.93
C CYS A 273 10.72 12.53 15.53
N THR A 274 10.64 11.20 15.37
CA THR A 274 10.55 10.55 14.05
C THR A 274 9.26 10.86 13.28
N GLY A 275 8.23 11.35 13.96
CA GLY A 275 6.95 11.78 13.37
C GLY A 275 6.85 13.28 13.10
N GLU A 276 7.86 14.07 13.47
CA GLU A 276 7.86 15.51 13.23
C GLU A 276 7.92 15.80 11.72
N TYR A 277 7.11 16.77 11.27
CA TYR A 277 7.09 17.19 9.88
C TYR A 277 8.24 18.17 9.55
N LYS A 278 9.47 17.67 9.64
CA LYS A 278 10.73 18.38 9.34
C LYS A 278 11.58 17.58 8.37
N TYR A 279 12.53 18.22 7.70
CA TYR A 279 13.45 17.58 6.74
C TYR A 279 12.70 16.87 5.60
N MET A 280 12.24 17.63 4.61
CA MET A 280 11.27 17.15 3.60
C MET A 280 11.80 16.04 2.70
N ASP A 281 13.12 15.88 2.61
CA ASP A 281 13.83 14.90 1.80
C ASP A 281 14.10 13.56 2.53
N VAL A 282 13.83 13.49 3.84
CA VAL A 282 13.94 12.24 4.64
C VAL A 282 12.54 11.67 4.93
N PRO A 283 12.39 10.33 5.00
CA PRO A 283 11.10 9.71 5.28
C PRO A 283 10.60 10.04 6.70
N ASP A 284 9.29 9.94 6.90
CA ASP A 284 8.62 9.87 8.20
C ASP A 284 8.77 8.44 8.73
N MET A 285 9.75 8.24 9.61
CA MET A 285 10.06 6.90 10.12
C MET A 285 8.99 6.38 11.09
N SER A 286 8.23 7.25 11.75
CA SER A 286 7.08 6.83 12.55
C SER A 286 6.05 6.11 11.68
N ASN A 287 5.73 6.67 10.51
CA ASN A 287 4.82 6.05 9.56
C ASN A 287 5.42 4.83 8.86
N VAL A 288 6.69 4.86 8.47
CA VAL A 288 7.36 3.68 7.88
C VAL A 288 7.33 2.49 8.83
N ASN A 289 7.67 2.69 10.11
CA ASN A 289 7.60 1.64 11.12
C ASN A 289 6.16 1.16 11.35
N TYR A 290 5.19 2.06 11.37
CA TYR A 290 3.79 1.68 11.49
C TYR A 290 3.33 0.83 10.29
N TRP A 291 3.68 1.19 9.06
CA TRP A 291 3.35 0.38 7.89
C TRP A 291 3.99 -1.01 7.99
N ILE A 292 5.27 -1.10 8.36
CA ILE A 292 5.96 -2.38 8.59
C ILE A 292 5.20 -3.23 9.62
N LEU A 293 4.81 -2.64 10.76
CA LEU A 293 4.01 -3.30 11.78
C LEU A 293 2.66 -3.81 11.24
N ARG A 294 1.97 -3.05 10.38
CA ARG A 294 0.71 -3.51 9.76
C ARG A 294 0.88 -4.71 8.85
N PHE A 295 2.10 -5.01 8.42
CA PHE A 295 2.49 -6.23 7.73
C PHE A 295 3.08 -7.31 8.67
N PHE A 296 2.76 -7.27 9.97
CA PHE A 296 3.20 -8.26 10.96
C PHE A 296 3.14 -9.74 10.52
N PRO A 297 2.10 -10.23 9.82
CA PRO A 297 2.09 -11.61 9.31
C PRO A 297 3.30 -12.01 8.45
N PHE A 298 3.95 -11.05 7.80
CA PHE A 298 5.17 -11.22 6.99
C PHE A 298 6.48 -11.02 7.76
N LEU A 299 6.43 -10.50 8.99
CA LEU A 299 7.61 -10.31 9.83
C LEU A 299 7.94 -11.59 10.59
N TYR A 300 9.22 -11.92 10.76
CA TYR A 300 9.65 -12.94 11.71
C TYR A 300 9.30 -12.52 13.14
N TYR A 301 8.79 -13.47 13.93
CA TYR A 301 8.44 -13.25 15.34
C TYR A 301 8.58 -14.53 16.15
N LYS A 302 9.54 -14.53 17.10
CA LYS A 302 9.99 -15.70 17.88
C LYS A 302 8.86 -16.44 18.62
N ARG A 303 7.85 -15.74 19.14
CA ARG A 303 6.77 -16.35 19.93
C ARG A 303 5.84 -17.25 19.12
N ARG A 304 5.87 -17.19 17.79
CA ARG A 304 5.02 -18.05 16.95
C ARG A 304 5.26 -19.54 17.18
N SER A 305 6.51 -19.94 17.43
CA SER A 305 6.85 -21.32 17.76
C SER A 305 6.19 -21.81 19.05
N GLN A 306 6.04 -20.93 20.04
CA GLN A 306 5.29 -21.24 21.26
C GLN A 306 3.79 -21.32 20.98
N TRP A 307 3.20 -20.31 20.33
CA TRP A 307 1.76 -20.30 20.00
C TRP A 307 1.32 -21.51 19.19
N PHE A 308 2.19 -21.99 18.30
CA PHE A 308 1.94 -23.20 17.51
C PHE A 308 1.96 -24.47 18.37
N ARG A 309 2.97 -24.64 19.24
CA ARG A 309 3.06 -25.80 20.16
C ARG A 309 1.90 -25.84 21.15
N ASP A 310 1.53 -24.68 21.69
CA ASP A 310 0.46 -24.55 22.68
C ASP A 310 -0.94 -24.53 22.04
N THR A 311 -1.03 -24.60 20.71
CA THR A 311 -2.27 -24.53 19.91
C THR A 311 -3.12 -23.28 20.19
N SER A 312 -2.49 -22.21 20.70
CA SER A 312 -3.17 -21.02 21.26
C SER A 312 -3.99 -20.22 20.24
N LEU A 313 -3.74 -20.41 18.94
CA LEU A 313 -4.39 -19.64 17.86
C LEU A 313 -5.35 -20.48 17.01
N VAL A 314 -5.54 -21.77 17.32
CA VAL A 314 -6.39 -22.67 16.49
C VAL A 314 -7.83 -22.14 16.40
N GLU A 315 -8.42 -21.71 17.52
CA GLU A 315 -9.77 -21.16 17.52
C GLU A 315 -9.86 -19.89 16.66
N ASN A 316 -8.89 -18.96 16.79
CA ASN A 316 -8.85 -17.75 15.98
C ASN A 316 -8.75 -18.07 14.47
N ILE A 317 -7.90 -19.02 14.09
CA ILE A 317 -7.71 -19.43 12.68
C ILE A 317 -9.02 -20.03 12.14
N LEU A 318 -9.67 -20.91 12.89
CA LEU A 318 -10.89 -21.59 12.45
C LEU A 318 -12.09 -20.63 12.37
N THR A 319 -12.22 -19.71 13.32
CA THR A 319 -13.41 -18.84 13.45
C THR A 319 -13.34 -17.52 12.68
N ARG A 320 -12.14 -17.07 12.29
CA ARG A 320 -11.98 -15.84 11.49
C ARG A 320 -12.79 -15.92 10.18
N SER A 321 -13.65 -14.94 9.95
CA SER A 321 -14.35 -14.77 8.68
C SER A 321 -13.45 -14.12 7.62
N LYS A 322 -13.80 -14.23 6.34
CA LYS A 322 -12.99 -13.65 5.25
C LYS A 322 -12.92 -12.12 5.34
N MET A 323 -14.02 -11.47 5.70
CA MET A 323 -14.13 -10.04 5.94
C MET A 323 -14.79 -9.79 7.32
N PRO A 324 -14.74 -8.56 7.88
CA PRO A 324 -15.59 -8.18 9.01
C PRO A 324 -17.07 -8.43 8.70
N ARG A 325 -17.85 -8.93 9.66
CA ARG A 325 -19.22 -9.40 9.40
C ARG A 325 -20.19 -8.30 8.97
N ASP A 326 -19.92 -7.05 9.34
CA ASP A 326 -20.69 -5.86 8.99
C ASP A 326 -20.15 -5.15 7.72
N HIS A 327 -19.17 -5.74 7.04
CA HIS A 327 -18.61 -5.22 5.78
C HIS A 327 -19.55 -5.48 4.59
N GLU A 328 -19.51 -4.58 3.59
CA GLU A 328 -20.32 -4.64 2.36
C GLU A 328 -20.26 -5.99 1.63
N TYR A 329 -19.11 -6.68 1.73
CA TYR A 329 -18.91 -8.03 1.18
C TYR A 329 -20.09 -8.98 1.46
N TYR A 330 -20.67 -8.93 2.66
CA TYR A 330 -21.74 -9.85 3.03
C TYR A 330 -23.16 -9.35 2.71
N LYS A 331 -23.35 -8.06 2.42
CA LYS A 331 -24.69 -7.49 2.20
C LYS A 331 -25.37 -8.02 0.93
N ASN A 332 -24.59 -8.47 -0.06
CA ASN A 332 -25.10 -8.98 -1.35
C ASN A 332 -25.23 -10.52 -1.40
N GLY A 333 -25.57 -11.18 -0.28
CA GLY A 333 -25.92 -12.61 -0.26
C GLY A 333 -24.76 -13.60 -0.04
N LYS A 334 -23.51 -13.12 0.03
CA LYS A 334 -22.32 -13.96 0.36
C LYS A 334 -22.36 -14.55 1.77
N HIS A 335 -23.27 -14.07 2.63
CA HIS A 335 -23.57 -14.69 3.94
C HIS A 335 -23.96 -16.17 3.87
N LYS A 336 -24.62 -16.63 2.79
CA LYS A 336 -25.13 -18.01 2.69
C LYS A 336 -24.02 -19.06 2.57
N GLU A 337 -22.83 -18.69 2.11
CA GLU A 337 -21.71 -19.62 1.90
C GLU A 337 -20.85 -19.81 3.16
N GLU A 338 -20.64 -18.76 3.97
CA GLU A 338 -19.81 -18.82 5.18
C GLU A 338 -20.58 -19.17 6.47
N ALA A 339 -21.89 -18.88 6.55
CA ALA A 339 -22.69 -19.15 7.75
C ALA A 339 -22.93 -20.64 8.02
N MET A 340 -22.65 -21.53 7.06
CA MET A 340 -22.55 -22.96 7.34
C MET A 340 -21.15 -23.21 7.93
N GLY A 341 -21.09 -23.34 9.26
CA GLY A 341 -19.83 -23.44 10.01
C GLY A 341 -18.84 -24.49 9.49
N VAL A 342 -17.56 -24.20 9.69
CA VAL A 342 -16.37 -24.95 9.23
C VAL A 342 -16.37 -26.44 9.61
N LEU A 343 -17.15 -26.84 10.63
CA LEU A 343 -17.22 -28.25 11.05
C LEU A 343 -18.30 -29.07 10.30
N ASN A 344 -19.24 -28.44 9.58
CA ASN A 344 -20.35 -29.17 8.94
C ASN A 344 -20.79 -28.66 7.55
N SER A 345 -20.08 -27.73 6.92
CA SER A 345 -20.46 -27.20 5.60
C SER A 345 -19.77 -27.90 4.43
N LYS A 346 -20.59 -28.34 3.47
CA LYS A 346 -20.16 -29.02 2.23
C LYS A 346 -19.40 -28.12 1.23
N GLY A 347 -18.85 -26.97 1.66
CA GLY A 347 -18.37 -25.91 0.75
C GLY A 347 -16.92 -25.44 0.94
N VAL A 348 -16.31 -25.58 2.12
CA VAL A 348 -14.92 -25.18 2.34
C VAL A 348 -14.02 -26.39 2.09
N THR A 349 -13.15 -26.32 1.08
CA THR A 349 -12.16 -27.38 0.87
C THR A 349 -11.20 -27.40 2.07
N LYS A 350 -10.81 -28.60 2.51
CA LYS A 350 -9.84 -28.76 3.60
C LYS A 350 -8.56 -27.95 3.33
N ASP A 351 -8.17 -27.83 2.07
CA ASP A 351 -6.98 -27.07 1.66
C ASP A 351 -7.13 -25.57 1.92
N ALA A 352 -8.27 -24.95 1.59
CA ALA A 352 -8.49 -23.53 1.86
C ALA A 352 -8.45 -23.20 3.36
N LEU A 353 -8.91 -24.12 4.22
CA LEU A 353 -8.83 -23.97 5.67
C LEU A 353 -7.39 -24.03 6.17
N LEU A 354 -6.56 -24.87 5.56
CA LEU A 354 -5.16 -25.08 5.94
C LEU A 354 -4.26 -23.91 5.51
N GLU A 355 -4.70 -23.11 4.55
CA GLU A 355 -4.02 -21.88 4.13
C GLU A 355 -4.32 -20.67 5.03
N LYS A 356 -5.34 -20.74 5.90
CA LYS A 356 -5.69 -19.62 6.78
C LYS A 356 -4.64 -19.40 7.85
N THR A 357 -4.42 -18.13 8.14
CA THR A 357 -3.52 -17.68 9.21
C THR A 357 -4.22 -16.78 10.22
N PHE A 358 -3.62 -16.64 11.39
CA PHE A 358 -3.87 -15.58 12.35
C PHE A 358 -2.54 -15.21 12.97
N LEU A 359 -2.21 -13.92 13.06
CA LEU A 359 -0.88 -13.46 13.49
C LEU A 359 0.28 -14.09 12.69
N GLY A 360 0.05 -14.49 11.44
CA GLY A 360 1.04 -15.17 10.57
C GLY A 360 1.22 -16.67 10.82
N ALA A 361 0.63 -17.23 11.88
CA ALA A 361 0.65 -18.67 12.16
C ALA A 361 -0.50 -19.37 11.45
N SER A 362 -0.27 -20.60 10.95
CA SER A 362 -1.29 -21.45 10.34
C SER A 362 -1.53 -22.72 11.17
N LEU A 363 -2.47 -23.57 10.74
CA LEU A 363 -2.66 -24.90 11.33
C LEU A 363 -1.49 -25.87 11.06
N ARG A 364 -0.62 -25.56 10.08
CA ARG A 364 0.48 -26.44 9.65
C ARG A 364 1.86 -25.95 10.03
N GLN A 365 2.02 -24.65 10.24
CA GLN A 365 3.33 -24.01 10.42
C GLN A 365 3.22 -22.89 11.46
N PRO A 366 4.24 -22.75 12.34
CA PRO A 366 4.35 -21.60 13.23
C PRO A 366 4.32 -20.27 12.47
N TRP A 367 4.92 -20.23 11.29
CA TRP A 367 4.93 -19.06 10.43
C TRP A 367 4.73 -19.47 8.97
N LYS A 368 3.54 -19.17 8.40
CA LYS A 368 3.19 -19.60 7.03
C LYS A 368 4.08 -18.97 5.94
N PHE A 369 4.64 -17.79 6.24
CA PHE A 369 5.46 -17.03 5.31
C PHE A 369 6.97 -17.37 5.39
N GLU A 370 7.37 -18.23 6.32
CA GLU A 370 8.75 -18.70 6.44
C GLU A 370 9.27 -19.25 5.11
N GLY A 371 10.48 -18.82 4.72
CA GLY A 371 11.14 -19.24 3.48
C GLY A 371 10.53 -18.69 2.18
N LYS A 372 9.55 -17.76 2.26
CA LYS A 372 8.93 -17.11 1.09
C LYS A 372 9.40 -15.67 0.93
N ASN A 373 9.15 -15.07 -0.23
CA ASN A 373 9.38 -13.64 -0.45
C ASN A 373 8.11 -12.94 -0.90
N VAL A 374 7.98 -11.66 -0.53
CA VAL A 374 6.98 -10.74 -1.06
C VAL A 374 7.61 -9.36 -1.24
N VAL A 375 7.26 -8.68 -2.32
CA VAL A 375 7.63 -7.27 -2.54
C VAL A 375 6.45 -6.40 -2.17
N LEU A 376 6.70 -5.36 -1.37
CA LEU A 376 5.73 -4.32 -1.03
C LEU A 376 6.18 -2.99 -1.66
N ALA A 377 5.32 -2.41 -2.49
CA ALA A 377 5.52 -1.07 -3.05
C ALA A 377 4.46 -0.13 -2.47
N VAL A 378 4.88 0.94 -1.79
CA VAL A 378 4.01 1.95 -1.19
C VAL A 378 4.19 3.27 -1.93
N ALA A 379 3.14 3.71 -2.62
CA ALA A 379 3.07 5.02 -3.25
C ALA A 379 2.15 5.91 -2.42
N ASN A 380 2.72 6.68 -1.52
CA ASN A 380 1.98 7.61 -0.70
C ASN A 380 2.18 9.04 -1.20
N ARG A 381 1.11 9.83 -1.25
CA ARG A 381 1.21 11.26 -1.61
C ARG A 381 1.91 12.06 -0.52
N CYS A 382 2.41 13.22 -0.88
CA CYS A 382 2.91 14.24 0.06
C CYS A 382 2.04 15.51 0.03
N GLY A 383 2.45 16.51 0.80
CA GLY A 383 1.80 17.82 0.84
C GLY A 383 0.68 17.93 1.87
N THR A 384 -0.14 18.96 1.73
CA THR A 384 -1.13 19.35 2.73
C THR A 384 -2.45 19.74 2.07
N GLU A 385 -3.57 19.42 2.71
CA GLU A 385 -4.92 19.86 2.33
C GLU A 385 -5.65 20.50 3.55
N ASP A 386 -6.55 21.45 3.28
CA ASP A 386 -7.42 22.17 4.24
C ASP A 386 -6.71 22.94 5.38
N GLY A 387 -5.38 22.97 5.38
CA GLY A 387 -4.58 23.48 6.49
C GLY A 387 -4.64 22.59 7.75
N THR A 388 -5.20 21.39 7.65
CA THR A 388 -5.39 20.45 8.77
C THR A 388 -4.79 19.09 8.51
N THR A 389 -4.64 18.71 7.24
CA THR A 389 -4.26 17.35 6.83
C THR A 389 -2.91 17.41 6.14
N ILE A 390 -1.88 16.86 6.78
CA ILE A 390 -0.53 16.72 6.22
C ILE A 390 -0.34 15.26 5.82
N PHE A 391 0.02 14.99 4.58
CA PHE A 391 0.32 13.63 4.12
C PHE A 391 1.79 13.29 4.36
N ALA A 392 2.05 12.03 4.71
CA ALA A 392 3.36 11.58 5.19
C ALA A 392 4.42 11.39 4.09
N GLY A 393 4.05 11.48 2.81
CA GLY A 393 4.96 11.16 1.69
C GLY A 393 5.62 9.81 1.92
N SER A 394 6.95 9.78 1.88
CA SER A 394 7.75 8.61 2.31
C SER A 394 7.50 7.35 1.49
N SER A 395 7.04 7.52 0.24
CA SER A 395 6.86 6.41 -0.71
C SER A 395 8.11 5.53 -0.77
N GLY A 396 7.95 4.22 -0.84
CA GLY A 396 9.08 3.30 -0.73
C GLY A 396 8.81 1.89 -1.21
N VAL A 397 9.90 1.15 -1.36
CA VAL A 397 9.91 -0.25 -1.79
C VAL A 397 10.53 -1.09 -0.68
N TYR A 398 9.88 -2.20 -0.36
CA TYR A 398 10.26 -3.11 0.71
C TYR A 398 10.23 -4.55 0.21
N LYS A 399 11.04 -5.41 0.81
CA LYS A 399 11.01 -6.84 0.57
C LYS A 399 10.95 -7.59 1.90
N PHE A 400 9.92 -8.40 2.10
CA PHE A 400 9.94 -9.38 3.20
C PHE A 400 10.62 -10.63 2.70
N ASN A 401 11.65 -11.08 3.40
CA ASN A 401 12.56 -12.12 2.95
C ASN A 401 12.26 -13.52 3.52
N GLY A 402 11.31 -13.60 4.47
CA GLY A 402 10.86 -14.87 5.07
C GLY A 402 11.93 -15.57 5.90
N ARG A 403 13.03 -14.87 6.25
CA ARG A 403 14.13 -15.43 7.02
C ARG A 403 13.84 -15.30 8.51
N GLU A 404 14.17 -16.35 9.25
CA GLU A 404 14.34 -16.21 10.69
C GLU A 404 15.52 -15.27 10.97
N VAL A 405 15.36 -14.44 12.00
CA VAL A 405 16.40 -13.51 12.42
C VAL A 405 17.01 -14.06 13.71
N GLU A 406 18.32 -14.30 13.70
CA GLU A 406 19.07 -14.58 14.92
C GLU A 406 19.09 -13.30 15.76
N ASP A 407 18.51 -13.32 16.95
CA ASP A 407 18.57 -12.18 17.86
C ASP A 407 19.97 -12.14 18.52
N PRO A 408 20.83 -11.16 18.19
CA PRO A 408 22.18 -11.12 18.74
C PRO A 408 22.23 -10.68 20.20
N LYS A 409 21.11 -10.20 20.78
CA LYS A 409 21.04 -9.66 22.15
C LYS A 409 20.22 -10.52 23.11
N GLY A 410 19.68 -11.65 22.67
CA GLY A 410 18.88 -12.54 23.52
C GLY A 410 17.65 -11.86 24.12
N SER A 411 17.10 -10.85 23.44
CA SER A 411 15.87 -10.18 23.87
C SER A 411 14.69 -11.17 23.86
N GLU A 412 13.71 -10.92 24.73
CA GLU A 412 12.55 -11.81 24.83
C GLU A 412 11.68 -11.75 23.56
N ASP A 413 11.63 -10.60 22.87
CA ASP A 413 10.72 -10.33 21.75
C ASP A 413 11.41 -9.73 20.52
N SER A 414 11.08 -10.24 19.33
CA SER A 414 11.59 -9.72 18.05
C SER A 414 11.06 -8.29 17.78
N PRO A 415 11.87 -7.37 17.20
CA PRO A 415 11.41 -6.03 16.84
C PRO A 415 10.17 -6.07 15.93
N LEU A 416 9.29 -5.09 16.09
CA LEU A 416 8.03 -4.98 15.35
C LEU A 416 8.02 -3.78 14.38
N ASP A 417 9.21 -3.27 14.05
CA ASP A 417 9.46 -2.07 13.28
C ASP A 417 10.56 -2.32 12.22
N SER A 418 11.15 -1.25 11.68
CA SER A 418 12.23 -1.33 10.68
C SER A 418 13.51 -2.04 11.16
N LEU A 419 13.70 -2.25 12.47
CA LEU A 419 14.84 -3.01 13.00
C LEU A 419 14.70 -4.52 12.78
N ASN A 420 13.52 -5.01 12.39
CA ASN A 420 13.33 -6.43 12.09
C ASN A 420 13.97 -6.80 10.74
N GLU A 421 15.05 -7.58 10.76
CA GLU A 421 15.81 -7.93 9.55
C GLU A 421 15.07 -8.86 8.57
N SER A 422 13.88 -9.37 8.93
CA SER A 422 13.01 -10.09 8.00
C SER A 422 12.35 -9.17 6.96
N VAL A 423 12.47 -7.84 7.13
CA VAL A 423 12.10 -6.83 6.13
C VAL A 423 13.32 -6.02 5.68
N GLU A 424 13.50 -5.91 4.35
CA GLU A 424 14.53 -5.11 3.72
C GLU A 424 13.94 -3.78 3.23
N LEU A 425 14.42 -2.66 3.74
CA LEU A 425 14.00 -1.31 3.31
C LEU A 425 14.82 -0.88 2.07
N LEU A 426 14.33 -1.24 0.89
CA LEU A 426 15.07 -1.09 -0.38
C LEU A 426 15.27 0.37 -0.78
N GLY A 427 14.44 1.28 -0.26
CA GLY A 427 14.61 2.74 -0.31
C GLY A 427 13.29 3.48 -0.18
N ASN A 428 13.36 4.73 0.28
CA ASN A 428 12.23 5.64 0.42
C ASN A 428 12.54 7.02 -0.17
N LEU A 429 11.51 7.70 -0.66
CA LEU A 429 11.48 9.16 -0.83
C LEU A 429 11.30 9.86 0.51
N GLY A 430 11.45 11.17 0.50
CA GLY A 430 11.20 12.04 1.65
C GLY A 430 9.71 12.24 1.93
N LYS A 431 9.40 12.79 3.09
CA LYS A 431 8.03 13.02 3.55
C LYS A 431 7.30 14.17 2.82
N GLY A 432 8.03 15.14 2.28
CA GLY A 432 7.43 16.42 1.86
C GLY A 432 7.58 16.84 0.40
N LEU A 433 8.41 16.15 -0.39
CA LEU A 433 8.71 16.52 -1.78
C LEU A 433 7.97 15.64 -2.79
N GLU A 434 7.55 16.21 -3.92
CA GLU A 434 7.17 15.39 -5.07
C GLU A 434 8.41 14.67 -5.62
N GLY A 435 8.25 13.56 -6.34
CA GLY A 435 9.42 12.84 -6.81
C GLY A 435 9.15 11.45 -7.37
N ALA A 436 10.25 10.74 -7.57
CA ALA A 436 10.23 9.37 -8.05
C ALA A 436 11.38 8.54 -7.48
N ILE A 437 11.08 7.28 -7.15
CA ILE A 437 12.07 6.28 -6.74
C ILE A 437 11.98 5.05 -7.65
N LEU A 438 13.11 4.64 -8.21
CA LEU A 438 13.25 3.43 -9.03
C LEU A 438 14.20 2.47 -8.33
N ARG A 439 13.75 1.23 -8.11
CA ARG A 439 14.56 0.14 -7.56
C ARG A 439 14.47 -1.10 -8.43
N ASP A 440 15.59 -1.76 -8.66
CA ASP A 440 15.61 -3.16 -9.09
C ASP A 440 15.47 -4.04 -7.85
N VAL A 441 14.43 -4.87 -7.84
CA VAL A 441 14.03 -5.71 -6.72
C VAL A 441 14.20 -7.16 -7.13
N GLN A 442 15.12 -7.86 -6.46
CA GLN A 442 15.34 -9.28 -6.67
C GLN A 442 14.80 -10.12 -5.52
N PHE A 443 13.99 -11.12 -5.86
CA PHE A 443 13.31 -11.99 -4.91
C PHE A 443 12.96 -13.33 -5.56
N GLU A 444 12.40 -14.24 -4.78
CA GLU A 444 12.17 -15.61 -5.20
C GLU A 444 10.70 -15.98 -5.10
N VAL A 445 10.21 -16.74 -6.07
CA VAL A 445 8.88 -17.34 -6.04
C VAL A 445 8.96 -18.85 -6.26
N LEU A 446 7.98 -19.58 -5.74
CA LEU A 446 7.88 -21.02 -5.89
C LEU A 446 6.81 -21.36 -6.93
N ARG A 447 7.16 -22.18 -7.92
CA ARG A 447 6.24 -22.59 -9.01
C ARG A 447 6.14 -24.09 -9.15
#